data_AF-A0A432SN57-F1
#
_entry.id   AF-A0A432SN57-F1
#
_cell.length_a   1.000
_cell.length_b   1.000
_cell.length_c   1.000
_cell.angle_alpha   90.00
_cell.angle_beta   90.00
_cell.angle_gamma   90.00
#
_symmetry.space_group_name_H-M   'P 1'
#
loop_
_entity.id
_entity.type
_entity.pdbx_description
1 polymer ?
#
loop_
_entity_poly.entity_id
_entity_poly.type
_entity_poly.pdbx_seq_one_letter_code
_entity_poly.pdbx_strand_id
1 'polypeptide(L)' 'MDLKSEKIENFDEYPLCLPVVKNLQRTLFHPNVTFIIGENGSGKSTLLEALAITQDFNPEGG' A
#
# COMPACT_ATOMS: atom_id res chain seq x y z
N MET A 1 -2.10 2.72 10.27
CA MET A 1 -1.61 1.38 9.87
C MET A 1 -0.10 1.42 9.85
N ASP A 2 0.56 0.36 10.29
CA ASP A 2 2.03 0.29 10.35
C ASP A 2 2.52 -0.86 9.46
N LEU A 3 3.62 -0.63 8.74
CA LEU A 3 4.26 -1.66 7.92
C LEU A 3 4.97 -2.65 8.85
N LYS A 4 4.61 -3.93 8.73
CA LYS A 4 5.23 -5.05 9.46
C LYS A 4 6.60 -5.39 8.85
N SER A 5 7.54 -4.46 8.98
CA SER A 5 8.87 -4.54 8.38
C SER A 5 9.66 -5.75 8.87
N GLU A 6 9.34 -6.27 10.06
CA GLU A 6 9.91 -7.49 10.62
C GLU A 6 9.55 -8.76 9.83
N LYS A 7 8.53 -8.70 8.97
CA LYS A 7 8.09 -9.81 8.12
C LYS A 7 8.63 -9.72 6.69
N ILE A 8 9.44 -8.71 6.39
CA ILE A 8 9.97 -8.47 5.05
C ILE A 8 11.38 -9.07 4.96
N GLU A 9 11.55 -10.04 4.06
CA GLU A 9 12.84 -10.66 3.80
C GLU A 9 13.66 -9.87 2.76
N ASN A 10 12.99 -9.29 1.75
CA ASN A 10 13.63 -8.58 0.63
C ASN A 10 12.76 -7.41 0.10
N PHE A 11 13.30 -6.19 0.09
CA PHE A 11 12.62 -5.01 -0.46
C PHE A 11 12.79 -4.84 -1.98
N ASP A 12 13.60 -5.65 -2.65
CA ASP A 12 13.86 -5.54 -4.09
C ASP A 12 12.95 -6.44 -4.94
N GLU A 13 12.04 -7.18 -4.32
CA GLU A 13 11.05 -8.02 -5.00
C GLU A 13 9.67 -7.37 -5.04
N TYR A 14 8.90 -7.66 -6.09
CA TYR A 14 7.50 -7.22 -6.18
C TYR A 14 6.65 -7.91 -5.09
N PRO A 15 5.73 -7.21 -4.41
CA PRO A 15 5.37 -5.79 -4.56
C PRO A 15 6.19 -4.82 -3.70
N LEU A 16 7.11 -5.33 -2.88
CA LEU A 16 7.89 -4.53 -1.91
C LEU A 16 8.87 -3.56 -2.58
N CYS A 17 9.23 -3.81 -3.83
CA CYS A 17 10.10 -2.93 -4.62
C CYS A 17 9.40 -1.69 -5.16
N LEU A 18 8.07 -1.62 -5.07
CA LEU A 18 7.30 -0.47 -5.55
C LEU A 18 7.65 0.80 -4.76
N PRO A 19 7.75 1.97 -5.41
CA PRO A 19 8.08 3.23 -4.75
C PRO A 19 7.16 3.56 -3.57
N VAL A 20 5.87 3.27 -3.68
CA VAL A 20 4.90 3.52 -2.60
C VAL A 20 5.17 2.65 -1.37
N VAL A 21 5.70 1.44 -1.54
CA VAL A 21 5.98 0.50 -0.44
C VAL A 21 7.33 0.80 0.20
N LYS A 22 8.38 1.01 -0.61
CA LYS A 22 9.72 1.36 -0.11
C LYS A 22 9.72 2.61 0.76
N ASN A 23 8.87 3.58 0.42
CA ASN A 23 8.74 4.85 1.14
C ASN A 23 7.54 4.86 2.11
N LEU A 24 6.88 3.71 2.33
CA LEU A 24 5.70 3.65 3.19
C LEU A 24 6.12 3.80 4.66
N GLN A 25 5.86 4.98 5.19
CA GLN A 25 5.93 5.24 6.63
C GLN A 25 4.55 5.08 7.26
N ARG A 26 4.50 5.21 8.60
CA ARG A 26 3.24 5.22 9.35
C ARG A 26 2.26 6.19 8.73
N THR A 27 1.17 5.65 8.19
CA THR A 27 0.14 6.43 7.51
C THR A 27 -1.09 6.50 8.41
N LEU A 28 -1.50 7.73 8.71
CA LEU A 28 -2.80 8.03 9.32
C LEU A 28 -3.77 8.36 8.19
N PHE A 29 -4.73 7.46 7.97
CA PHE A 29 -5.83 7.73 7.06
C PHE A 29 -6.77 8.76 7.71
N HIS A 30 -7.19 9.74 6.92
CA HIS A 30 -8.20 10.69 7.36
C HIS A 30 -9.55 9.97 7.50
N PRO A 31 -10.33 10.22 8.57
CA PRO A 31 -11.55 9.47 8.86
C PRO A 31 -12.65 9.57 7.79
N ASN A 32 -12.60 10.63 6.96
CA ASN A 32 -13.57 10.83 5.87
C ASN A 32 -13.04 10.33 4.51
N VAL A 33 -12.02 11.00 3.96
CA VAL A 33 -11.47 10.70 2.64
C VAL A 33 -9.95 10.86 2.68
N THR A 34 -9.22 9.88 2.13
CA THR A 34 -7.78 9.97 1.88
C THR A 34 -7.53 9.78 0.38
N PHE A 35 -6.72 10.65 -0.22
CA PHE A 35 -6.32 10.54 -1.62
C PHE A 35 -4.94 9.91 -1.75
N ILE A 36 -4.80 8.92 -2.63
CA ILE A 36 -3.51 8.31 -2.99
C ILE A 36 -3.12 8.83 -4.37
N ILE A 37 -2.08 9.67 -4.43
CA ILE A 37 -1.61 10.32 -5.67
C ILE A 37 -0.15 9.95 -5.97
N GLY A 38 0.27 10.11 -7.23
CA GLY A 38 1.62 9.77 -7.69
C GLY A 38 1.66 9.31 -9.15
N GLU A 39 2.86 9.17 -9.70
CA GLU A 39 3.08 8.79 -11.11
C GLU A 39 2.60 7.37 -11.46
N ASN A 40 2.38 7.11 -12.74
CA ASN A 40 2.06 5.75 -13.21
C ASN A 40 3.22 4.80 -12.91
N GLY A 41 2.90 3.60 -12.42
CA GLY A 41 3.92 2.64 -11.96
C GLY A 41 4.45 2.88 -10.54
N SER A 42 4.03 3.92 -9.83
CA SER A 42 4.50 4.14 -8.44
C SER A 42 3.95 3.14 -7.41
N GLY A 43 2.96 2.32 -7.80
CA GLY A 43 2.34 1.29 -6.95
C GLY A 43 1.02 1.68 -6.29
N LYS A 44 0.39 2.79 -6.67
CA LYS A 44 -0.87 3.29 -6.07
C LYS A 44 -1.98 2.24 -6.00
N SER A 45 -2.28 1.58 -7.13
CA SER A 45 -3.32 0.54 -7.20
C SER A 45 -2.96 -0.66 -6.34
N THR A 46 -1.69 -1.11 -6.39
CA THR A 46 -1.21 -2.20 -5.55
C THR A 46 -1.33 -1.90 -4.06
N LEU A 47 -1.06 -0.65 -3.62
CA LEU A 47 -1.31 -0.24 -2.24
C LEU A 47 -2.80 -0.32 -1.89
N LEU A 48 -3.68 0.16 -2.77
CA LEU A 48 -5.13 0.13 -2.55
C LEU A 48 -5.67 -1.31 -2.47
N GLU A 49 -5.24 -2.19 -3.36
CA GLU A 49 -5.57 -3.62 -3.37
C GLU A 49 -5.07 -4.30 -2.09
N ALA A 50 -3.85 -4.03 -1.66
CA ALA A 50 -3.29 -4.57 -0.42
C ALA A 50 -4.10 -4.09 0.80
N LEU A 51 -4.49 -2.81 0.84
CA LEU A 51 -5.38 -2.28 1.89
C LEU A 51 -6.71 -3.01 1.89
N ALA A 52 -7.36 -3.16 0.74
CA ALA A 52 -8.63 -3.87 0.62
C ALA A 52 -8.53 -5.31 1.11
N ILE A 53 -7.52 -6.07 0.67
CA ILE A 53 -7.29 -7.46 1.12
C ILE A 53 -7.11 -7.51 2.64
N THR A 54 -6.33 -6.59 3.23
CA THR A 54 -6.12 -6.58 4.70
C THR A 54 -7.35 -6.19 5.50
N GLN A 55 -8.37 -5.61 4.86
CA GLN A 55 -9.65 -5.24 5.47
C GLN A 55 -10.79 -6.19 5.06
N ASP A 56 -10.47 -7.34 4.43
CA ASP A 56 -11.44 -8.30 3.90
C ASP A 56 -12.44 -7.69 2.89
N PHE A 57 -11.98 -6.68 2.14
CA PHE A 57 -12.74 -6.04 1.04
C PHE A 57 -12.32 -6.60 -0.32
N ASN A 58 -13.14 -6.38 -1.35
CA ASN A 58 -12.79 -6.71 -2.73
C ASN A 58 -11.65 -5.78 -3.21
N PRO A 59 -10.45 -6.31 -3.58
CA PRO A 59 -9.35 -5.49 -4.08
C PRO A 59 -9.66 -4.77 -5.39
N GLU A 60 -10.56 -5.29 -6.22
CA GLU A 60 -10.94 -4.68 -7.50
C GLU A 60 -12.01 -3.59 -7.36
N GLY A 61 -12.55 -3.40 -6.16
CA GLY A 61 -13.72 -2.53 -5.93
C GLY A 61 -15.05 -3.25 -6.17
N GLY A 62 -16.15 -2.53 -5.97
CA GLY A 62 -17.51 -3.02 -6.21
C GLY A 62 -18.00 -2.74 -7.62
#